data_AF-A0AAE1WCN8-F1
#
_entry.id   AF-A0AAE1WCN8-F1
#
_cell.length_a   1.000
_cell.length_b   1.000
_cell.length_c   1.000
_cell.angle_alpha   90.00
_cell.angle_beta   90.00
_cell.angle_gamma   90.00
#
_symmetry.space_group_name_H-M   'P 1'
#
loop_
_entity.id
_entity.type
_entity.pdbx_description
1 polymer ?
#
loop_
_entity_poly.entity_id
_entity_poly.type
_entity_poly.pdbx_seq_one_letter_code
_entity_poly.pdbx_strand_id
1 'polypeptide(L)'
;MANLHVRSNSLPSKSHPIVTDVEDQLCRLRSSEGTSTSATSVTASLASLRELHEGINNLIQMPSTQQALCHENSEKWTNKLLEESLGLVDLCGFARDVLSLTKGSVQDLQSSIRRNRVEAATANDINDYMTSRKKINKNG
;
A
#
# COMPACT_ATOMS: atom_id res chain seq x y z
N MET A 1 -65.40 0.06 10.35
CA MET A 1 -64.03 -0.20 10.87
C MET A 1 -63.04 0.30 9.85
N ALA A 2 -62.35 1.40 10.13
CA ALA A 2 -61.38 2.00 9.20
C ALA A 2 -60.05 1.24 9.29
N ASN A 3 -59.58 0.72 8.16
CA ASN A 3 -58.34 -0.03 8.05
C ASN A 3 -57.17 0.97 7.93
N LEU A 4 -56.40 1.12 9.01
CA LEU A 4 -55.21 1.97 9.04
C LEU A 4 -54.04 1.23 8.37
N HIS A 5 -53.80 1.55 7.10
CA HIS A 5 -52.61 1.10 6.38
C HIS A 5 -51.39 1.92 6.83
N VAL A 6 -50.68 1.42 7.85
CA VAL A 6 -49.38 1.96 8.25
C VAL A 6 -48.35 1.57 7.19
N ARG A 7 -47.95 2.53 6.36
CA ARG A 7 -46.81 2.38 5.45
C ARG A 7 -45.53 2.78 6.19
N SER A 8 -44.68 1.80 6.50
CA SER A 8 -43.36 2.05 7.06
C SER A 8 -42.48 2.77 6.04
N ASN A 9 -42.04 3.99 6.35
CA ASN A 9 -40.95 4.64 5.62
C ASN A 9 -39.63 4.08 6.14
N SER A 10 -39.02 3.15 5.41
CA SER A 10 -37.63 2.74 5.66
C SER A 10 -36.71 3.89 5.28
N LEU A 11 -36.03 4.48 6.28
CA LEU A 11 -34.89 5.35 6.02
C LEU A 11 -33.79 4.53 5.31
N PRO A 12 -32.99 5.13 4.42
CA PRO A 12 -31.87 4.42 3.81
C PRO A 12 -30.97 3.87 4.91
N SER A 13 -30.63 2.58 4.77
CA SER A 13 -29.68 1.89 5.65
C SER A 13 -28.39 2.72 5.73
N LYS A 14 -28.01 3.14 6.94
CA LYS A 14 -26.71 3.78 7.16
C LYS A 14 -25.63 2.75 6.88
N SER A 15 -24.66 3.08 6.02
CA SER A 15 -23.53 2.19 5.73
C SER A 15 -22.82 1.80 7.02
N HIS A 16 -22.33 0.56 7.08
CA HIS A 16 -21.63 0.08 8.27
C HIS A 16 -20.35 0.92 8.52
N PRO A 17 -20.03 1.28 9.77
CA PRO A 17 -18.88 2.16 10.08
C PRO A 17 -17.54 1.70 9.46
N ILE A 18 -17.33 0.38 9.37
CA ILE A 18 -16.13 -0.21 8.75
C ILE A 18 -16.08 0.07 7.24
N VAL A 19 -17.22 0.03 6.56
CA VAL A 19 -17.28 0.30 5.11
C VAL A 19 -16.93 1.77 4.85
N THR A 20 -17.47 2.68 5.66
CA THR A 20 -17.18 4.11 5.54
C THR A 20 -15.72 4.44 5.85
N ASP A 21 -15.09 3.72 6.78
CA ASP A 21 -13.66 3.88 7.10
C ASP A 21 -12.76 3.44 5.95
N VAL A 22 -13.04 2.28 5.35
CA VAL A 22 -12.31 1.78 4.18
C VAL A 22 -12.45 2.74 2.99
N GLU A 23 -13.64 3.29 2.77
CA GLU A 23 -13.90 4.29 1.72
C GLU A 23 -13.09 5.58 1.93
N ASP A 24 -13.01 6.09 3.17
CA ASP A 24 -12.18 7.25 3.52
C ASP A 24 -10.69 6.97 3.25
N GLN A 25 -10.19 5.82 3.73
CA GLN A 25 -8.80 5.39 3.51
C GLN A 25 -8.45 5.33 2.02
N LEU A 26 -9.36 4.80 1.19
CA LEU A 26 -9.19 4.74 -0.26
C LEU A 26 -9.15 6.14 -0.90
N CYS A 27 -10.07 7.03 -0.50
CA CYS A 27 -10.11 8.41 -0.99
C CYS A 27 -8.84 9.18 -0.64
N ARG A 28 -8.32 8.97 0.58
CA ARG A 28 -7.11 9.60 1.07
C ARG A 28 -5.88 9.09 0.33
N LEU A 29 -5.79 7.78 0.08
CA LEU A 29 -4.73 7.17 -0.73
C LEU A 29 -4.73 7.72 -2.16
N ARG A 30 -5.90 7.81 -2.80
CA ARG A 30 -6.04 8.37 -4.15
C ARG A 30 -5.67 9.84 -4.20
N SER A 31 -6.01 10.61 -3.16
CA SER A 31 -5.66 12.04 -3.08
C SER A 31 -4.16 12.27 -2.91
N SER A 32 -3.40 11.26 -2.47
CA SER A 32 -1.94 11.30 -2.37
C SER A 32 -1.25 11.04 -3.73
N GLU A 33 -2.00 10.72 -4.79
CA GLU A 33 -1.49 10.50 -6.15
C GLU A 33 -1.16 11.85 -6.81
N GLY A 34 -0.03 12.44 -6.41
CA GLY A 34 0.54 13.66 -6.97
C GLY A 34 2.03 13.70 -6.71
N THR A 35 2.82 14.06 -7.72
CA THR A 35 4.28 13.91 -7.91
C THR A 35 5.17 14.39 -6.74
N SER A 36 5.09 13.76 -5.58
CA SER A 36 5.96 14.01 -4.44
C SER A 36 6.86 12.80 -4.24
N THR A 37 8.04 12.85 -4.85
CA THR A 37 9.10 11.84 -4.74
C THR A 37 9.90 11.97 -3.42
N SER A 38 9.39 12.76 -2.48
CA SER A 38 10.05 12.96 -1.19
C SER A 38 9.93 11.70 -0.33
N ALA A 39 10.99 11.35 0.40
CA ALA A 39 11.00 10.18 1.29
C ALA A 39 9.83 10.20 2.30
N THR A 40 9.50 11.39 2.83
CA THR A 40 8.37 11.60 3.75
C THR A 40 7.01 11.30 3.11
N SER A 41 6.83 11.66 1.83
CA SER A 41 5.62 11.36 1.08
C SER A 41 5.48 9.86 0.85
N VAL A 42 6.56 9.19 0.45
CA VAL A 42 6.58 7.73 0.25
C VAL A 42 6.25 7.00 1.55
N THR A 43 6.82 7.43 2.69
CA THR A 43 6.49 6.82 3.99
C THR A 43 5.03 7.04 4.40
N ALA A 44 4.45 8.21 4.10
CA ALA A 44 3.05 8.50 4.39
C ALA A 44 2.09 7.68 3.50
N SER A 45 2.43 7.51 2.21
CA SER A 45 1.66 6.67 1.30
C SER A 45 1.69 5.20 1.72
N LEU A 46 2.86 4.67 2.12
CA LEU A 46 2.99 3.31 2.65
C LEU A 46 2.21 3.12 3.97
N ALA A 47 2.23 4.11 4.85
CA ALA A 47 1.43 4.08 6.08
C ALA A 47 -0.08 4.06 5.78
N SER A 48 -0.54 4.90 4.84
CA SER A 48 -1.94 4.93 4.40
C SER A 48 -2.36 3.61 3.75
N LEU A 49 -1.47 2.98 2.98
CA LEU A 49 -1.72 1.68 2.37
C LEU A 49 -1.86 0.57 3.42
N ARG A 50 -1.02 0.59 4.46
CA ARG A 50 -1.14 -0.33 5.60
C ARG A 50 -2.49 -0.17 6.31
N GLU A 51 -2.93 1.06 6.53
CA GLU A 51 -4.24 1.33 7.15
C GLU A 51 -5.38 0.80 6.29
N LEU A 52 -5.35 1.05 4.97
CA LEU A 52 -6.33 0.50 4.03
C LEU A 52 -6.37 -1.02 4.06
N HIS A 53 -5.20 -1.68 4.06
CA HIS A 53 -5.11 -3.13 4.13
C HIS A 53 -5.72 -3.67 5.43
N GLU A 54 -5.49 -3.02 6.57
CA GLU A 54 -6.11 -3.37 7.85
C GLU A 54 -7.63 -3.15 7.83
N GLY A 55 -8.11 -2.04 7.25
CA GLY A 55 -9.53 -1.78 7.08
C GLY A 55 -10.23 -2.86 6.23
N ILE A 56 -9.61 -3.25 5.11
CA ILE A 56 -10.10 -4.33 4.25
C ILE A 56 -10.12 -5.66 5.00
N ASN A 57 -9.06 -5.98 5.76
CA ASN A 57 -9.01 -7.19 6.58
C ASN A 57 -10.16 -7.23 7.61
N ASN A 58 -10.43 -6.12 8.28
CA ASN A 58 -11.56 -6.00 9.21
C ASN A 58 -12.91 -6.14 8.51
N LEU A 59 -13.06 -5.58 7.29
CA LEU A 59 -14.26 -5.73 6.48
C LEU A 59 -14.51 -7.18 6.06
N ILE A 60 -13.46 -7.91 5.65
CA ILE A 60 -13.54 -9.32 5.25
C ILE A 60 -13.90 -10.22 6.44
N GLN A 61 -13.45 -9.90 7.65
CA GLN A 61 -13.77 -10.66 8.87
C GLN A 61 -15.23 -10.51 9.32
N MET A 62 -15.99 -9.56 8.77
CA MET A 62 -17.40 -9.41 9.11
C MET A 62 -18.22 -10.62 8.64
N PRO A 63 -19.14 -11.15 9.46
CA PRO A 63 -19.98 -12.29 9.07
C PRO A 63 -20.79 -12.05 7.80
N SER A 64 -21.31 -10.82 7.61
CA SER A 64 -22.04 -10.44 6.40
C SER A 64 -21.19 -10.49 5.14
N THR A 65 -19.91 -10.09 5.25
CA THR A 65 -18.95 -10.12 4.14
C THR A 65 -18.54 -11.55 3.84
N GLN A 66 -18.23 -12.35 4.87
CA GLN A 66 -17.90 -13.77 4.69
C GLN A 66 -19.07 -14.54 4.06
N GLN A 67 -20.31 -14.28 4.50
CA GLN A 67 -21.49 -14.91 3.92
C GLN A 67 -21.66 -14.55 2.44
N ALA A 68 -21.40 -13.29 2.07
CA ALA A 68 -21.40 -12.87 0.66
C ALA A 68 -20.25 -13.51 -0.14
N LEU A 69 -19.09 -13.71 0.48
CA LEU A 69 -17.90 -14.33 -0.12
C LEU A 69 -17.98 -15.87 -0.18
N CYS A 70 -18.83 -16.54 0.60
CA CYS A 70 -19.02 -18.00 0.56
C CYS A 70 -20.15 -18.44 -0.39
N HIS A 71 -20.87 -17.51 -1.00
CA HIS A 71 -21.94 -17.84 -1.95
C HIS A 71 -21.36 -18.49 -3.22
N GLU A 72 -22.01 -19.50 -3.79
CA GLU A 72 -21.50 -20.34 -4.90
C GLU A 72 -21.09 -19.56 -6.18
N ASN A 73 -21.44 -18.28 -6.28
CA ASN A 73 -21.10 -17.38 -7.40
C ASN A 73 -19.97 -16.38 -7.08
N SER A 74 -19.35 -16.44 -5.90
CA SER A 74 -18.35 -15.47 -5.45
C SER A 74 -16.91 -15.84 -5.80
N GLU A 75 -16.65 -17.07 -6.26
CA GLU A 75 -15.28 -17.58 -6.49
C GLU A 75 -14.45 -16.64 -7.38
N LYS A 76 -15.05 -16.12 -8.46
CA LYS A 76 -14.42 -15.16 -9.35
C LYS A 76 -14.02 -13.86 -8.63
N TRP A 77 -14.88 -13.37 -7.73
CA TRP A 77 -14.61 -12.16 -6.96
C TRP A 77 -13.54 -12.39 -5.90
N THR A 78 -13.58 -13.54 -5.22
CA THR A 78 -12.57 -13.94 -4.23
C THR A 78 -11.20 -14.12 -4.88
N ASN A 79 -11.12 -14.81 -6.02
CA ASN A 79 -9.87 -14.97 -6.77
C ASN A 79 -9.32 -13.63 -7.25
N LYS A 80 -10.17 -12.73 -7.75
CA LYS A 80 -9.74 -11.38 -8.14
C LYS A 80 -9.21 -10.61 -6.93
N LEU A 81 -9.92 -10.63 -5.81
CA LEU A 81 -9.48 -9.96 -4.58
C LEU A 81 -8.12 -10.47 -4.10
N LEU A 82 -7.91 -11.79 -4.16
CA LEU A 82 -6.64 -12.42 -3.80
C LEU A 82 -5.51 -12.01 -4.75
N GLU A 83 -5.75 -11.98 -6.06
CA GLU A 83 -4.76 -11.55 -7.05
C GLU A 83 -4.33 -10.10 -6.82
N GLU A 84 -5.29 -9.19 -6.60
CA GLU A 84 -5.00 -7.78 -6.30
C GLU A 84 -4.25 -7.62 -4.96
N SER A 85 -4.58 -8.44 -3.96
CA SER A 85 -3.89 -8.47 -2.67
C SER A 85 -2.44 -8.98 -2.81
N LEU A 86 -2.22 -9.99 -3.66
CA LEU A 86 -0.89 -10.50 -3.97
C LEU A 86 -0.05 -9.44 -4.68
N GLY A 87 -0.62 -8.74 -5.66
CA GLY A 87 0.05 -7.62 -6.33
C GLY A 87 0.51 -6.54 -5.35
N LEU A 88 -0.25 -6.30 -4.28
CA LEU A 88 0.15 -5.37 -3.23
C LEU A 88 1.35 -5.85 -2.42
N VAL A 89 1.39 -7.15 -2.10
CA VAL A 89 2.51 -7.79 -1.41
C VAL A 89 3.77 -7.72 -2.28
N ASP A 90 3.65 -7.99 -3.57
CA ASP A 90 4.75 -7.89 -4.53
C ASP A 90 5.32 -6.47 -4.62
N LEU A 91 4.44 -5.46 -4.69
CA LEU A 91 4.84 -4.05 -4.67
C LEU A 91 5.59 -3.69 -3.38
N CYS A 92 5.11 -4.16 -2.22
CA CYS A 92 5.80 -3.96 -0.95
C CYS A 92 7.16 -4.68 -0.91
N GLY A 93 7.25 -5.87 -1.51
CA GLY A 93 8.49 -6.61 -1.70
C GLY A 93 9.51 -5.81 -2.52
N PHE A 94 9.09 -5.33 -3.69
CA PHE A 94 9.90 -4.48 -4.55
C PHE A 94 10.38 -3.22 -3.82
N ALA A 95 9.49 -2.51 -3.13
CA ALA A 95 9.84 -1.32 -2.37
C ALA A 95 10.89 -1.60 -1.28
N ARG A 96 10.77 -2.75 -0.58
CA ARG A 96 11.75 -3.20 0.42
C ARG A 96 13.10 -3.52 -0.20
N ASP A 97 13.12 -4.13 -1.38
CA ASP A 97 14.36 -4.48 -2.09
C ASP A 97 15.10 -3.21 -2.55
N VAL A 98 14.37 -2.24 -3.10
CA VAL A 98 14.92 -0.92 -3.48
C VAL A 98 15.48 -0.18 -2.27
N LEU A 99 14.76 -0.19 -1.14
CA LEU A 99 15.23 0.43 0.10
C LEU A 99 16.47 -0.26 0.64
N SER A 100 16.52 -1.59 0.59
CA SER A 100 17.66 -2.39 1.05
C SER A 100 18.91 -2.14 0.20
N LEU A 101 18.76 -2.09 -1.13
CA LEU A 101 19.82 -1.72 -2.06
C LEU A 101 20.35 -0.31 -1.78
N THR A 102 19.45 0.66 -1.63
CA THR A 102 19.81 2.04 -1.33
C THR A 102 20.57 2.13 -0.01
N LYS A 103 20.07 1.48 1.04
CA LYS A 103 20.72 1.42 2.35
C LYS A 103 22.13 0.83 2.27
N GLY A 104 22.31 -0.29 1.56
CA GLY A 104 23.61 -0.91 1.35
C GLY A 104 24.61 0.05 0.69
N SER A 105 24.23 0.63 -0.45
CA SER A 105 25.09 1.58 -1.18
C SER A 105 25.49 2.82 -0.36
N VAL A 106 24.59 3.35 0.48
CA VAL A 106 24.88 4.47 1.39
C VAL A 106 25.86 4.05 2.48
N GLN A 107 25.69 2.86 3.05
CA GLN A 107 26.57 2.33 4.10
C GLN A 107 27.99 2.04 3.58
N ASP A 108 28.11 1.51 2.36
CA ASP A 108 29.39 1.25 1.71
C ASP A 108 30.14 2.55 1.47
N LEU A 109 29.47 3.55 0.89
CA LEU A 109 30.02 4.88 0.66
C LEU A 109 30.46 5.55 1.97
N GLN A 110 29.61 5.54 3.00
CA GLN A 110 29.93 6.10 4.31
C GLN A 110 31.14 5.39 4.93
N SER A 111 31.23 4.07 4.79
CA SER A 111 32.35 3.28 5.31
C SER A 111 33.65 3.58 4.58
N SER A 112 33.61 3.83 3.27
CA SER A 112 34.78 4.21 2.47
C SER A 112 35.33 5.57 2.90
N ILE A 113 34.45 6.57 3.05
CA ILE A 113 34.79 7.90 3.53
C ILE A 113 35.42 7.82 4.92
N ARG A 114 34.78 7.12 5.86
CA ARG A 114 35.28 6.99 7.24
C ARG A 114 36.65 6.30 7.31
N ARG A 115 36.92 5.33 6.42
CA ARG A 115 38.19 4.58 6.40
C ARG A 115 39.33 5.34 5.72
N ASN A 116 39.08 6.53 5.17
CA ASN A 116 40.06 7.33 4.43
C ASN A 116 40.82 6.48 3.39
N ARG A 117 40.08 5.64 2.64
CA ARG A 117 40.68 4.86 1.55
C ARG A 117 41.28 5.81 0.53
N VAL A 118 42.32 5.35 -0.19
CA VAL A 118 42.97 6.11 -1.28
C VAL A 118 41.89 6.72 -2.18
N GLU A 119 42.06 7.98 -2.59
CA GLU A 119 41.05 8.77 -3.33
C GLU A 119 40.42 7.99 -4.50
N ALA A 120 41.20 7.17 -5.20
CA ALA A 120 40.73 6.31 -6.29
C ALA A 120 39.67 5.27 -5.86
N ALA A 121 39.81 4.66 -4.68
CA ALA A 121 38.84 3.70 -4.15
C ALA A 121 37.54 4.39 -3.71
N THR A 122 37.65 5.57 -3.09
CA THR A 122 36.48 6.38 -2.75
C THR A 122 35.74 6.89 -4.00
N ALA A 123 36.47 7.26 -5.06
CA ALA A 123 35.87 7.62 -6.34
C ALA A 123 35.10 6.45 -6.99
N ASN A 124 35.61 5.22 -6.87
CA ASN A 124 34.91 4.04 -7.38
C ASN A 124 33.60 3.78 -6.60
N ASP A 125 33.63 3.85 -5.27
CA ASP A 125 32.43 3.65 -4.43
C ASP A 125 31.36 4.73 -4.69
N ILE A 126 31.78 5.98 -4.97
CA ILE A 126 30.86 7.06 -5.41
C ILE A 126 30.22 6.71 -6.75
N ASN A 127 31.00 6.19 -7.70
CA ASN A 127 30.48 5.78 -9.00
C ASN A 127 29.51 4.59 -8.88
N ASP A 128 29.79 3.63 -8.00
CA ASP A 128 28.92 2.47 -7.73
C ASP A 128 27.59 2.91 -7.08
N TYR A 129 27.63 3.87 -6.14
CA TYR A 129 26.43 4.50 -5.59
C TYR A 129 25.61 5.22 -6.68
N MET A 130 26.26 6.00 -7.54
CA MET A 130 25.59 6.71 -8.64
C MET A 130 24.99 5.77 -9.67
N THR A 131 25.65 4.64 -9.96
CA THR A 131 25.15 3.61 -10.88
C THR A 131 23.96 2.87 -10.29
N SER A 132 24.02 2.52 -9.01
CA SER A 132 22.91 1.96 -8.24
C SER A 132 21.67 2.85 -8.30
N ARG A 133 21.84 4.17 -8.06
CA ARG A 133 20.77 5.18 -8.19
C ARG A 133 20.17 5.25 -9.59
N LYS A 134 21.00 5.22 -10.64
CA LYS A 134 20.53 5.22 -12.05
C LYS A 134 19.73 3.95 -12.39
N LYS A 135 20.14 2.80 -11.87
CA LYS A 135 19.46 1.51 -12.09
C LYS A 135 18.07 1.51 -11.47
N ILE A 136 17.93 2.02 -10.24
CA ILE A 136 16.63 2.12 -9.56
C ILE A 136 15.65 2.97 -10.39
N ASN A 137 16.10 4.07 -10.97
CA ASN A 137 15.27 4.94 -11.80
C ASN A 137 14.91 4.37 -13.19
N LYS A 138 15.57 3.29 -13.63
CA LYS A 138 15.30 2.63 -14.91
C LYS A 138 14.37 1.41 -14.78
N ASN A 139 14.22 0.91 -13.56
CA ASN A 139 13.53 -0.34 -13.23
C ASN A 139 12.27 -0.14 -12.37
N GLY A 140 11.93 1.10 -12.01
CA GLY A 140 10.62 1.50 -11.48
C GLY A 140 9.83 2.21 -12.54
#